data_AF-A0A7C7UMU3-F1
#
_entry.id   AF-A0A7C7UMU3-F1
#
_cell.length_a   1.000
_cell.length_b   1.000
_cell.length_c   1.000
_cell.angle_alpha   90.00
_cell.angle_beta   90.00
_cell.angle_gamma   90.00
#
_symmetry.space_group_name_H-M   'P 1'
#
loop_
_entity.id
_entity.type
_entity.pdbx_description
1 polymer ?
#
loop_
_entity_poly.entity_id
_entity_poly.type
_entity_poly.pdbx_seq_one_letter_code
_entity_poly.pdbx_strand_id
1 'polypeptide(L)'
;MRARNFSDALNIVAISVMLCAVVRLAVADVGGGKVYPATPWRIEGPESVLDLEKAKALAATYQTLSVPVKLVDEEREGDLLELQRVGLVPTPFREGDIPIHEFVGKSSSGETVALTFSQIESFTVISKNEKTITMSVTVWPEISPEELLRKQPTYKQLYADYRRNVVVDLSLKYADGRPQVFMGEWEETILPLDKLPVGVKCSLYEEHPHMVHPLRFWWAIPSVANDENYPFRLIPKMR
;
A
#
# COMPACT_ATOMS: atom_id res chain seq x y z
N MET A 1 36.28 -27.91 -62.83
CA MET A 1 35.98 -29.17 -63.56
C MET A 1 36.66 -30.29 -62.78
N ARG A 2 36.05 -31.34 -62.23
CA ARG A 2 34.75 -32.05 -62.30
C ARG A 2 34.39 -32.44 -60.84
N ALA A 3 33.17 -32.30 -60.32
CA ALA A 3 31.99 -33.18 -60.47
C ALA A 3 32.31 -34.67 -60.22
N ARG A 4 31.62 -35.50 -59.43
CA ARG A 4 30.40 -35.54 -58.58
C ARG A 4 30.58 -36.82 -57.72
N ASN A 5 29.92 -37.01 -56.58
CA ASN A 5 28.71 -37.82 -56.35
C ASN A 5 28.57 -37.87 -54.80
N PHE A 6 27.53 -37.45 -54.07
CA PHE A 6 26.06 -37.60 -54.13
C PHE A 6 25.53 -39.02 -53.92
N SER A 7 24.65 -39.11 -52.89
CA SER A 7 23.56 -40.07 -52.66
C SER A 7 23.98 -41.44 -52.07
N ASP A 8 23.29 -42.07 -51.12
CA ASP A 8 22.01 -41.83 -50.43
C ASP A 8 21.96 -42.78 -49.21
N ALA A 9 21.53 -42.29 -48.05
CA ALA A 9 20.30 -42.67 -47.33
C ALA A 9 20.22 -44.11 -46.75
N LEU A 10 20.09 -44.21 -45.42
CA LEU A 10 18.91 -44.80 -44.78
C LEU A 10 18.86 -44.56 -43.26
N ASN A 11 17.64 -44.33 -42.79
CA ASN A 11 17.19 -44.10 -41.42
C ASN A 11 17.43 -45.29 -40.47
N ILE A 12 17.46 -45.04 -39.14
CA ILE A 12 16.57 -45.65 -38.11
C ILE A 12 16.84 -45.00 -36.73
N VAL A 13 15.86 -44.19 -36.31
CA VAL A 13 15.14 -44.08 -35.02
C VAL A 13 15.76 -44.61 -33.69
N ALA A 14 15.70 -43.70 -32.71
CA ALA A 14 15.51 -43.85 -31.25
C ALA A 14 16.70 -44.23 -30.34
N ILE A 15 16.97 -43.37 -29.34
CA ILE A 15 16.46 -43.50 -27.95
C ILE A 15 16.86 -42.26 -27.14
N SER A 16 15.86 -41.69 -26.44
CA SER A 16 15.98 -40.62 -25.45
C SER A 16 16.94 -40.95 -24.32
N VAL A 17 17.81 -40.01 -23.94
CA VAL A 17 18.23 -39.82 -22.55
C VAL A 17 18.30 -38.31 -22.26
N MET A 18 17.58 -37.92 -21.22
CA MET A 18 17.65 -36.63 -20.54
C MET A 18 19.07 -36.07 -20.46
N LEU A 19 19.24 -34.79 -20.78
CA LEU A 19 20.14 -33.95 -20.00
C LEU A 19 19.45 -32.61 -19.74
N CYS A 20 18.58 -32.62 -18.73
CA CYS A 20 18.24 -31.41 -17.98
C CYS A 20 19.52 -30.88 -17.33
N ALA A 21 20.26 -30.05 -18.04
CA ALA A 21 21.31 -29.23 -17.46
C ALA A 21 20.84 -27.77 -17.43
N VAL A 22 19.81 -27.52 -16.63
CA VAL A 22 19.59 -26.17 -16.07
C VAL A 22 20.15 -26.20 -14.66
N VAL A 23 21.46 -26.03 -14.54
CA VAL A 23 22.06 -25.62 -13.26
C VAL A 23 22.36 -24.14 -13.38
N ARG A 24 21.30 -23.33 -13.17
CA ARG A 24 21.46 -22.08 -12.45
C ARG A 24 20.91 -22.33 -11.06
N LEU A 25 21.80 -22.66 -10.12
CA LEU A 25 21.56 -22.41 -8.70
C LEU A 25 21.59 -20.89 -8.48
N ALA A 26 20.58 -20.20 -9.02
CA ALA A 26 20.14 -18.92 -8.52
C ALA A 26 19.07 -19.28 -7.49
N VAL A 27 19.38 -19.09 -6.21
CA VAL A 27 18.31 -18.96 -5.21
C VAL A 27 17.42 -17.85 -5.75
N ALA A 28 16.17 -18.18 -6.06
CA ALA A 28 15.25 -17.28 -6.72
C ALA A 28 15.23 -15.94 -5.95
N ASP A 29 15.47 -14.85 -6.67
CA ASP A 29 15.11 -13.51 -6.21
C ASP A 29 13.59 -13.46 -6.28
N VAL A 30 12.93 -13.96 -5.23
CA VAL A 30 11.47 -14.06 -5.14
C VAL A 30 10.91 -12.68 -4.75
N GLY A 31 10.72 -11.86 -5.78
CA GLY A 31 10.07 -10.55 -5.73
C GLY A 31 11.03 -9.38 -5.48
N GLY A 32 11.00 -8.37 -6.36
CA GLY A 32 11.68 -7.07 -6.22
C GLY A 32 13.22 -7.09 -6.29
N GLY A 33 13.82 -6.22 -7.11
CA GLY A 33 15.29 -6.05 -7.15
C GLY A 33 15.89 -5.55 -5.83
N LYS A 34 17.22 -5.69 -5.66
CA LYS A 34 17.99 -5.35 -4.42
C LYS A 34 17.74 -3.96 -3.80
N VAL A 35 17.13 -3.04 -4.54
CA VAL A 35 16.89 -1.63 -4.14
C VAL A 35 15.53 -1.43 -3.49
N TYR A 36 14.58 -2.37 -3.60
CA TYR A 36 13.24 -2.20 -3.06
C TYR A 36 13.15 -2.46 -1.56
N PRO A 37 12.20 -1.86 -0.82
CA PRO A 37 11.96 -2.20 0.59
C PRO A 37 11.54 -3.66 0.74
N ALA A 38 11.87 -4.23 1.90
CA ALA A 38 11.39 -5.55 2.28
C ALA A 38 9.94 -5.47 2.77
N THR A 39 9.17 -6.51 2.49
CA THR A 39 7.87 -6.78 3.11
C THR A 39 8.08 -7.33 4.52
N PRO A 40 7.04 -7.41 5.37
CA PRO A 40 7.22 -7.84 6.74
C PRO A 40 7.31 -9.37 6.88
N TRP A 41 7.13 -10.10 5.78
CA TRP A 41 7.01 -11.54 5.79
C TRP A 41 8.28 -12.22 5.32
N ARG A 42 8.58 -13.35 5.96
CA ARG A 42 9.54 -14.32 5.44
C ARG A 42 8.97 -15.05 4.23
N ILE A 43 9.81 -15.81 3.53
CA ILE A 43 9.39 -16.67 2.40
C ILE A 43 8.29 -17.65 2.82
N GLU A 44 8.28 -18.12 4.07
CA GLU A 44 7.23 -18.98 4.62
C GLU A 44 5.88 -18.28 4.80
N GLY A 45 5.88 -16.94 4.86
CA GLY A 45 4.69 -16.13 5.10
C GLY A 45 4.32 -15.98 6.57
N PRO A 46 3.17 -15.36 6.85
CA PRO A 46 2.56 -15.33 8.19
C PRO A 46 2.14 -16.74 8.64
N GLU A 47 2.25 -17.04 9.94
CA GLU A 47 1.86 -18.34 10.50
C GLU A 47 0.36 -18.42 10.81
N SER A 48 -0.29 -17.27 11.00
CA SER A 48 -1.68 -17.18 11.42
C SER A 48 -2.39 -15.91 10.93
N VAL A 49 -3.73 -15.92 11.00
CA VAL A 49 -4.57 -14.72 10.83
C VAL A 49 -4.16 -13.62 11.81
N LEU A 50 -3.85 -14.01 13.06
CA LEU A 50 -3.46 -13.08 14.12
C LEU A 50 -2.18 -12.30 13.77
N ASP A 51 -1.24 -12.91 13.06
CA ASP A 51 -0.02 -12.21 12.62
C ASP A 51 -0.33 -11.12 11.61
N LEU A 52 -1.23 -11.41 10.67
CA LEU A 52 -1.70 -10.43 9.69
C LEU A 52 -2.51 -9.31 10.34
N GLU A 53 -3.36 -9.62 11.31
CA GLU A 53 -4.11 -8.62 12.07
C GLU A 53 -3.16 -7.68 12.81
N LYS A 54 -2.16 -8.22 13.52
CA LYS A 54 -1.13 -7.43 14.20
C LYS A 54 -0.35 -6.56 13.22
N ALA A 55 0.07 -7.12 12.09
CA ALA A 55 0.79 -6.36 11.07
C ALA A 55 -0.08 -5.26 10.45
N LYS A 56 -1.36 -5.55 10.16
CA LYS A 56 -2.32 -4.57 9.62
C LYS A 56 -2.62 -3.45 10.61
N ALA A 57 -2.81 -3.77 11.89
CA ALA A 57 -3.04 -2.79 12.95
C ALA A 57 -1.82 -1.90 13.16
N LEU A 58 -0.62 -2.49 13.20
CA LEU A 58 0.61 -1.73 13.33
C LEU A 58 0.88 -0.91 12.06
N ALA A 59 0.60 -1.42 10.86
CA ALA A 59 0.67 -0.64 9.63
C ALA A 59 -0.21 0.62 9.69
N ALA A 60 -1.35 0.58 10.37
CA ALA A 60 -2.24 1.74 10.48
C ALA A 60 -1.61 2.91 11.26
N THR A 61 -0.65 2.66 12.14
CA THR A 61 0.02 3.69 12.95
C THR A 61 1.28 4.28 12.29
N TYR A 62 1.74 3.69 11.19
CA TYR A 62 2.95 4.12 10.45
C TYR A 62 2.63 4.71 9.07
N GLN A 63 1.45 5.33 8.91
CA GLN A 63 1.09 5.97 7.65
C GLN A 63 1.72 7.36 7.55
N THR A 64 2.15 7.71 6.34
CA THR A 64 2.66 9.03 6.02
C THR A 64 1.67 9.69 5.07
N LEU A 65 1.19 10.87 5.45
CA LEU A 65 0.39 11.70 4.58
C LEU A 65 1.33 12.59 3.77
N SER A 66 1.28 12.46 2.45
CA SER A 66 1.94 13.36 1.52
C SER A 66 0.91 14.29 0.87
N VAL A 67 1.19 15.59 0.94
CA VAL A 67 0.37 16.65 0.36
C VAL A 67 1.24 17.69 -0.33
N PRO A 68 0.75 18.40 -1.36
CA PRO A 68 1.51 19.51 -1.94
C PRO A 68 1.86 20.60 -0.91
N VAL A 69 3.14 21.00 -0.82
CA VAL A 69 3.63 21.97 0.20
C VAL A 69 2.84 23.27 0.20
N LYS A 70 2.49 23.76 -1.00
CA LYS A 70 1.73 25.00 -1.22
C LYS A 70 0.38 25.06 -0.49
N LEU A 71 -0.12 23.94 0.03
CA LEU A 71 -1.36 23.88 0.81
C LEU A 71 -1.17 24.20 2.29
N VAL A 72 0.06 24.11 2.77
CA VAL A 72 0.39 24.22 4.19
C VAL A 72 1.21 25.46 4.46
N ASP A 73 2.15 25.76 3.58
CA ASP A 73 2.99 26.95 3.66
C ASP A 73 3.40 27.36 2.24
N GLU A 74 2.91 28.51 1.78
CA GLU A 74 3.22 29.04 0.44
C GLU A 74 4.69 29.46 0.31
N GLU A 75 5.38 29.72 1.42
CA GLU A 75 6.78 30.17 1.45
C GLU A 75 7.77 29.00 1.59
N ARG A 76 7.30 27.79 1.91
CA ARG A 76 8.15 26.62 2.12
C ARG A 76 8.59 26.02 0.78
N GLU A 77 9.91 25.83 0.65
CA GLU A 77 10.50 25.14 -0.51
C GLU A 77 10.17 23.64 -0.50
N GLY A 78 9.92 23.06 -1.68
CA GLY A 78 9.62 21.64 -1.87
C GLY A 78 8.27 21.41 -2.57
N ASP A 79 8.13 20.24 -3.18
CA ASP A 79 6.90 19.86 -3.88
C ASP A 79 5.87 19.23 -2.95
N LEU A 80 6.32 18.46 -1.95
CA LEU A 80 5.48 17.71 -1.02
C LEU A 80 5.85 17.98 0.45
N LEU A 81 4.81 18.14 1.28
CA LEU A 81 4.86 18.04 2.73
C LEU A 81 4.50 16.61 3.11
N GLU A 82 5.35 16.00 3.91
CA GLU A 82 5.13 14.68 4.48
C GLU A 82 4.86 14.82 5.98
N LEU A 83 3.75 14.25 6.44
CA LEU A 83 3.42 14.10 7.86
C LEU A 83 3.56 12.62 8.22
N GLN A 84 4.58 12.26 8.99
CA GLN A 84 4.89 10.89 9.36
C GLN A 84 4.05 10.43 10.55
N ARG A 85 3.66 9.15 10.55
CA ARG A 85 2.78 8.55 11.57
C ARG A 85 1.52 9.38 11.80
N VAL A 86 0.92 9.81 10.69
CA VAL A 86 -0.19 10.75 10.66
C VAL A 86 -1.43 10.20 11.38
N GLY A 87 -2.08 11.07 12.15
CA GLY A 87 -3.40 10.84 12.72
C GLY A 87 -4.31 12.05 12.53
N LEU A 88 -5.61 11.83 12.68
CA LEU A 88 -6.60 12.90 12.86
C LEU A 88 -6.74 13.21 14.35
N VAL A 89 -6.59 14.48 14.70
CA VAL A 89 -6.74 14.97 16.07
C VAL A 89 -7.60 16.23 16.11
N PRO A 90 -8.30 16.50 17.24
CA PRO A 90 -8.97 17.76 17.45
C PRO A 90 -7.96 18.88 17.74
N THR A 91 -8.26 20.11 17.28
CA THR A 91 -7.49 21.31 17.62
C THR A 91 -8.33 22.33 18.41
N PRO A 92 -7.80 22.99 19.46
CA PRO A 92 -6.52 22.74 20.09
C PRO A 92 -6.47 21.34 20.74
N PHE A 93 -5.29 20.71 20.68
CA PHE A 93 -5.03 19.43 21.31
C PHE A 93 -5.07 19.58 22.84
N ARG A 94 -5.63 18.60 23.53
CA ARG A 94 -5.76 18.53 24.98
C ARG A 94 -5.15 17.23 25.49
N GLU A 95 -4.73 17.25 26.75
CA GLU A 95 -4.30 16.04 27.44
C GLU A 95 -5.40 14.98 27.40
N GLY A 96 -5.05 13.77 26.93
CA GLY A 96 -5.98 12.66 26.75
C GLY A 96 -6.63 12.56 25.37
N ASP A 97 -6.42 13.52 24.47
CA ASP A 97 -6.81 13.34 23.06
C ASP A 97 -5.93 12.25 22.42
N ILE A 98 -6.58 11.30 21.73
CA ILE A 98 -5.90 10.17 21.07
C ILE A 98 -6.02 10.37 19.55
N PRO A 99 -4.90 10.30 18.80
CA PRO A 99 -4.94 10.30 17.35
C PRO A 99 -5.81 9.18 16.79
N ILE A 100 -6.68 9.53 15.84
CA ILE A 100 -7.51 8.58 15.11
C ILE A 100 -6.84 8.27 13.77
N HIS A 101 -6.65 6.98 13.46
CA HIS A 101 -5.99 6.50 12.24
C HIS A 101 -6.97 5.92 11.23
N GLU A 102 -8.13 6.56 11.10
CA GLU A 102 -9.20 6.17 10.21
C GLU A 102 -10.05 7.37 9.76
N PHE A 103 -10.66 7.22 8.58
CA PHE A 103 -11.74 8.07 8.14
C PHE A 103 -13.07 7.48 8.58
N VAL A 104 -13.76 8.16 9.49
CA VAL A 104 -15.13 7.82 9.92
C VAL A 104 -16.09 8.89 9.42
N GLY A 105 -16.97 8.49 8.52
CA GLY A 105 -17.89 9.40 7.85
C GLY A 105 -19.14 8.71 7.34
N LYS A 106 -19.81 9.38 6.39
CA LYS A 106 -21.01 8.86 5.75
C LYS A 106 -20.78 8.60 4.26
N SER A 107 -21.36 7.54 3.73
CA SER A 107 -21.49 7.36 2.28
C SER A 107 -22.58 8.27 1.70
N SER A 108 -22.70 8.30 0.38
CA SER A 108 -23.82 8.95 -0.31
C SER A 108 -25.19 8.34 0.03
N SER A 109 -25.24 7.10 0.53
CA SER A 109 -26.46 6.45 1.03
C SER A 109 -26.79 6.80 2.48
N GLY A 110 -25.91 7.53 3.19
CA GLY A 110 -26.05 7.89 4.61
C GLY A 110 -25.55 6.80 5.58
N GLU A 111 -25.03 5.70 5.07
CA GLU A 111 -24.42 4.63 5.87
C GLU A 111 -23.09 5.09 6.46
N THR A 112 -22.75 4.59 7.66
CA THR A 112 -21.44 4.87 8.24
C THR A 112 -20.36 4.12 7.46
N VAL A 113 -19.33 4.85 7.06
CA VAL A 113 -18.13 4.32 6.42
C VAL A 113 -16.95 4.56 7.35
N ALA A 114 -16.19 3.51 7.63
CA ALA A 114 -14.94 3.56 8.39
C ALA A 114 -13.82 2.96 7.53
N LEU A 115 -12.78 3.74 7.24
CA LEU A 115 -11.62 3.32 6.44
C LEU A 115 -10.34 3.56 7.22
N THR A 116 -9.62 2.51 7.61
CA THR A 116 -8.35 2.68 8.31
C THR A 116 -7.28 3.20 7.36
N PHE A 117 -6.37 4.05 7.85
CA PHE A 117 -5.32 4.63 7.00
C PHE A 117 -4.43 3.56 6.34
N SER A 118 -4.25 2.39 6.97
CA SER A 118 -3.52 1.25 6.38
C SER A 118 -4.18 0.64 5.13
N GLN A 119 -5.43 0.99 4.87
CA GLN A 119 -6.17 0.57 3.67
C GLN A 119 -6.32 1.72 2.68
N ILE A 120 -5.83 2.92 2.95
CA ILE A 120 -5.99 4.05 2.05
C ILE A 120 -4.69 4.25 1.28
N GLU A 121 -4.78 4.13 -0.04
CA GLU A 121 -3.68 4.48 -0.94
C GLU A 121 -3.62 5.99 -1.12
N SER A 122 -4.75 6.58 -1.51
CA SER A 122 -4.86 8.01 -1.75
C SER A 122 -6.30 8.47 -1.60
N PHE A 123 -6.49 9.77 -1.51
CA PHE A 123 -7.81 10.37 -1.57
C PHE A 123 -7.77 11.67 -2.37
N THR A 124 -8.91 12.03 -2.96
CA THR A 124 -9.10 13.30 -3.64
C THR A 124 -10.29 14.03 -3.03
N VAL A 125 -10.13 15.30 -2.70
CA VAL A 125 -11.25 16.12 -2.23
C VAL A 125 -12.14 16.47 -3.41
N ILE A 126 -13.40 16.04 -3.38
CA ILE A 126 -14.33 16.24 -4.50
C ILE A 126 -15.34 17.37 -4.23
N SER A 127 -15.68 17.61 -2.96
CA SER A 127 -16.50 18.75 -2.55
C SER A 127 -16.26 19.11 -1.09
N LYS A 128 -16.63 20.33 -0.71
CA LYS A 128 -16.53 20.83 0.66
C LYS A 128 -17.60 21.89 0.92
N ASN A 129 -18.16 21.90 2.12
CA ASN A 129 -19.00 22.98 2.64
C ASN A 129 -18.53 23.36 4.06
N GLU A 130 -19.31 24.15 4.79
CA GLU A 130 -18.96 24.63 6.13
C GLU A 130 -18.87 23.53 7.20
N LYS A 131 -19.46 22.35 6.96
CA LYS A 131 -19.58 21.25 7.93
C LYS A 131 -18.87 19.99 7.49
N THR A 132 -18.87 19.71 6.19
CA THR A 132 -18.37 18.44 5.65
C THR A 132 -17.38 18.64 4.52
N ILE A 133 -16.45 17.70 4.43
CA ILE A 133 -15.56 17.50 3.29
C ILE A 133 -15.86 16.13 2.69
N THR A 134 -16.12 16.10 1.39
CA THR A 134 -16.38 14.87 0.65
C THR A 134 -15.09 14.47 -0.05
N MET A 135 -14.68 13.22 0.16
CA MET A 135 -13.47 12.65 -0.41
C MET A 135 -13.82 11.41 -1.25
N SER A 136 -13.21 11.31 -2.42
CA SER A 136 -13.10 10.03 -3.14
C SER A 136 -11.81 9.35 -2.69
N VAL A 137 -11.94 8.27 -1.92
CA VAL A 137 -10.84 7.53 -1.30
C VAL A 137 -10.56 6.26 -2.09
N THR A 138 -9.33 6.08 -2.55
CA THR A 138 -8.87 4.84 -3.14
C THR A 138 -8.40 3.89 -2.04
N VAL A 139 -9.14 2.81 -1.85
CA VAL A 139 -8.89 1.79 -0.84
C VAL A 139 -8.08 0.66 -1.45
N TRP A 140 -6.98 0.30 -0.79
CA TRP A 140 -6.04 -0.71 -1.20
C TRP A 140 -5.20 -1.29 -0.04
N PRO A 141 -5.10 -2.62 0.10
CA PRO A 141 -6.02 -3.63 -0.43
C PRO A 141 -7.23 -3.79 0.49
N GLU A 142 -8.40 -3.92 -0.12
CA GLU A 142 -9.67 -4.14 0.58
C GLU A 142 -9.93 -5.63 0.82
N ILE A 143 -9.03 -6.28 1.54
CA ILE A 143 -9.16 -7.69 1.91
C ILE A 143 -9.03 -7.85 3.42
N SER A 144 -9.75 -8.82 3.99
CA SER A 144 -9.54 -9.19 5.39
C SER A 144 -8.32 -10.10 5.54
N PRO A 145 -7.62 -10.10 6.69
CA PRO A 145 -6.56 -11.07 7.00
C PRO A 145 -6.97 -12.54 6.76
N GLU A 146 -8.18 -12.92 7.17
CA GLU A 146 -8.74 -14.26 6.97
C GLU A 146 -8.91 -14.59 5.50
N GLU A 147 -9.49 -13.65 4.75
CA GLU A 147 -9.74 -13.83 3.33
C GLU A 147 -8.43 -13.91 2.55
N LEU A 148 -7.44 -13.09 2.91
CA LEU A 148 -6.12 -13.09 2.31
C LEU A 148 -5.42 -14.45 2.48
N LEU A 149 -5.42 -15.02 3.70
CA LEU A 149 -4.83 -16.35 3.92
C LEU A 149 -5.60 -17.47 3.24
N ARG A 150 -6.93 -17.38 3.21
CA ARG A 150 -7.79 -18.40 2.60
C ARG A 150 -7.67 -18.40 1.08
N LYS A 151 -7.66 -17.23 0.44
CA LYS A 151 -7.68 -17.10 -1.02
C LYS A 151 -6.30 -17.10 -1.64
N GLN A 152 -5.26 -16.68 -0.92
CA GLN A 152 -3.89 -16.60 -1.44
C GLN A 152 -3.83 -15.89 -2.81
N PRO A 153 -4.40 -14.68 -2.96
CA PRO A 153 -4.41 -14.00 -4.24
C PRO A 153 -2.98 -13.65 -4.68
N THR A 154 -2.76 -13.59 -5.98
CA THR A 154 -1.56 -13.00 -6.59
C THR A 154 -1.60 -11.47 -6.50
N TYR A 155 -0.49 -10.78 -6.73
CA TYR A 155 -0.48 -9.32 -6.76
C TYR A 155 -1.41 -8.74 -7.83
N LYS A 156 -1.44 -9.34 -9.04
CA LYS A 156 -2.39 -8.95 -10.10
C LYS A 156 -3.84 -9.10 -9.65
N GLN A 157 -4.20 -10.24 -9.05
CA GLN A 157 -5.56 -10.50 -8.58
C GLN A 157 -5.94 -9.57 -7.44
N LEU A 158 -5.02 -9.37 -6.50
CA LEU A 158 -5.22 -8.41 -5.44
C LEU A 158 -5.55 -7.05 -6.09
N TYR A 159 -4.71 -6.57 -7.02
CA TYR A 159 -4.81 -5.24 -7.61
C TYR A 159 -6.09 -5.04 -8.41
N ALA A 160 -6.52 -6.06 -9.14
CA ALA A 160 -7.73 -6.03 -9.93
C ALA A 160 -9.01 -6.11 -9.08
N ASP A 161 -9.03 -6.99 -8.07
CA ASP A 161 -10.27 -7.38 -7.41
C ASP A 161 -10.49 -6.70 -6.05
N TYR A 162 -9.43 -6.16 -5.45
CA TYR A 162 -9.44 -5.62 -4.07
C TYR A 162 -9.01 -4.16 -4.00
N ARG A 163 -9.02 -3.47 -5.14
CA ARG A 163 -8.87 -2.01 -5.21
C ARG A 163 -10.21 -1.39 -5.56
N ARG A 164 -10.69 -0.47 -4.73
CA ARG A 164 -11.93 0.26 -5.02
C ARG A 164 -11.84 1.73 -4.65
N ASN A 165 -12.78 2.50 -5.18
CA ASN A 165 -13.02 3.86 -4.72
C ASN A 165 -14.24 3.91 -3.83
N VAL A 166 -14.12 4.62 -2.71
CA VAL A 166 -15.20 4.86 -1.74
C VAL A 166 -15.35 6.36 -1.60
N VAL A 167 -16.57 6.86 -1.76
CA VAL A 167 -16.89 8.26 -1.46
C VAL A 167 -17.31 8.35 0.00
N VAL A 168 -16.65 9.22 0.75
CA VAL A 168 -16.93 9.45 2.17
C VAL A 168 -17.07 10.94 2.46
N ASP A 169 -18.13 11.28 3.18
CA ASP A 169 -18.36 12.59 3.78
C ASP A 169 -17.83 12.58 5.21
N LEU A 170 -16.78 13.37 5.46
CA LEU A 170 -16.19 13.56 6.77
C LEU A 170 -16.64 14.89 7.37
N SER A 171 -16.90 14.90 8.67
CA SER A 171 -17.15 16.14 9.40
C SER A 171 -15.85 16.93 9.53
N LEU A 172 -15.89 18.25 9.31
CA LEU A 172 -14.75 19.14 9.52
C LEU A 172 -14.43 19.36 11.01
N LYS A 173 -15.34 18.96 11.90
CA LYS A 173 -15.23 19.10 13.36
C LYS A 173 -15.55 17.77 14.05
N TYR A 174 -14.99 17.58 15.24
CA TYR A 174 -15.40 16.54 16.17
C TYR A 174 -16.75 16.89 16.81
N ALA A 175 -17.34 15.92 17.50
CA ALA A 175 -18.62 16.08 18.20
C ALA A 175 -18.59 17.20 19.27
N ASP A 176 -17.41 17.51 19.82
CA ASP A 176 -17.18 18.59 20.78
C ASP A 176 -16.98 19.97 20.11
N GLY A 177 -17.10 20.05 18.79
CA GLY A 177 -17.00 21.27 18.00
C GLY A 177 -15.58 21.70 17.62
N ARG A 178 -14.53 21.01 18.08
CA ARG A 178 -13.15 21.29 17.70
C ARG A 178 -12.88 20.87 16.25
N PRO A 179 -12.16 21.68 15.44
CA PRO A 179 -11.80 21.29 14.08
C PRO A 179 -10.94 20.02 14.07
N GLN A 180 -11.10 19.21 13.02
CA GLN A 180 -10.23 18.06 12.77
C GLN A 180 -9.03 18.48 11.93
N VAL A 181 -7.84 18.07 12.35
CA VAL A 181 -6.59 18.33 11.65
C VAL A 181 -5.80 17.04 11.48
N PHE A 182 -5.09 16.91 10.36
CA PHE A 182 -4.00 15.95 10.28
C PHE A 182 -2.80 16.48 11.07
N MET A 183 -2.18 15.61 11.84
CA MET A 183 -0.97 15.89 12.59
C MET A 183 -0.04 14.69 12.48
N GLY A 184 1.22 14.95 12.14
CA GLY A 184 2.28 13.95 12.24
C GLY A 184 2.80 13.85 13.68
N GLU A 185 3.31 12.69 14.07
CA GLU A 185 3.76 12.46 15.45
C GLU A 185 5.03 13.25 15.81
N TRP A 186 5.84 13.59 14.81
CA TRP A 186 7.16 14.20 14.97
C TRP A 186 7.20 15.64 14.48
N GLU A 187 6.08 16.12 13.93
CA GLU A 187 5.96 17.36 13.20
C GLU A 187 5.06 18.34 13.96
N GLU A 188 5.54 19.57 14.13
CA GLU A 188 4.70 20.67 14.66
C GLU A 188 3.67 21.15 13.61
N THR A 189 3.80 20.70 12.37
CA THR A 189 2.93 21.07 11.26
C THR A 189 1.60 20.35 11.37
N ILE A 190 0.52 21.13 11.48
CA ILE A 190 -0.85 20.64 11.40
C ILE A 190 -1.47 21.02 10.05
N LEU A 191 -2.27 20.12 9.49
CA LEU A 191 -3.04 20.36 8.28
C LEU A 191 -4.54 20.23 8.57
N PRO A 192 -5.25 21.34 8.76
CA PRO A 192 -6.68 21.31 8.97
C PRO A 192 -7.44 20.72 7.77
N LEU A 193 -8.43 19.86 8.03
CA LEU A 193 -9.25 19.27 6.94
C LEU A 193 -9.94 20.34 6.09
N ASP A 194 -10.35 21.45 6.70
CA ASP A 194 -11.02 22.55 6.01
C ASP A 194 -10.09 23.35 5.11
N LYS A 195 -8.77 23.18 5.21
CA LYS A 195 -7.77 23.83 4.33
C LYS A 195 -7.48 23.05 3.06
N LEU A 196 -7.87 21.78 2.98
CA LEU A 196 -7.73 21.02 1.75
C LEU A 196 -8.64 21.60 0.64
N PRO A 197 -8.08 22.02 -0.51
CA PRO A 197 -8.88 22.54 -1.61
C PRO A 197 -9.56 21.43 -2.40
N VAL A 198 -10.69 21.74 -3.03
CA VAL A 198 -11.33 20.81 -3.95
C VAL A 198 -10.38 20.51 -5.12
N GLY A 199 -10.30 19.24 -5.50
CA GLY A 199 -9.40 18.74 -6.54
C GLY A 199 -8.02 18.34 -6.04
N VAL A 200 -7.65 18.62 -4.78
CA VAL A 200 -6.37 18.11 -4.24
C VAL A 200 -6.41 16.60 -4.16
N LYS A 201 -5.37 15.97 -4.71
CA LYS A 201 -5.05 14.58 -4.44
C LYS A 201 -3.99 14.52 -3.36
N CYS A 202 -4.28 13.80 -2.30
CA CYS A 202 -3.34 13.48 -1.24
C CYS A 202 -3.08 11.98 -1.27
N SER A 203 -1.86 11.60 -0.92
CA SER A 203 -1.51 10.21 -0.79
C SER A 203 -1.30 9.90 0.69
N LEU A 204 -1.99 8.88 1.21
CA LEU A 204 -1.57 8.23 2.47
C LEU A 204 -0.49 7.18 2.16
N TYR A 205 0.23 7.44 1.06
CA TYR A 205 1.20 6.63 0.40
C TYR A 205 2.25 7.57 -0.15
N GLU A 206 3.41 7.72 0.48
CA GLU A 206 4.58 8.13 -0.29
C GLU A 206 5.90 7.80 0.40
N GLU A 207 6.71 7.12 -0.41
CA GLU A 207 8.14 7.22 -0.62
C GLU A 207 8.99 7.89 0.46
N HIS A 208 9.38 7.12 1.48
CA HIS A 208 10.61 7.45 2.19
C HIS A 208 11.78 7.18 1.23
N PRO A 209 12.69 8.14 0.97
CA PRO A 209 13.87 7.90 0.14
C PRO A 209 14.79 6.79 0.68
N HIS A 210 14.59 6.31 1.91
CA HIS A 210 15.47 5.31 2.53
C HIS A 210 14.79 4.16 3.29
N MET A 211 13.55 4.22 3.79
CA MET A 211 12.87 3.05 4.39
C MET A 211 11.33 3.18 4.41
N VAL A 212 10.61 2.46 3.55
CA VAL A 212 9.17 2.19 3.77
C VAL A 212 9.05 1.19 4.91
N HIS A 213 8.22 1.49 5.92
CA HIS A 213 8.03 0.55 7.03
C HIS A 213 7.48 -0.79 6.48
N PRO A 214 8.16 -1.92 6.68
CA PRO A 214 7.84 -3.20 6.01
C PRO A 214 6.40 -3.64 6.29
N LEU A 215 5.90 -3.39 7.50
CA LEU A 215 4.52 -3.72 7.90
C LEU A 215 3.42 -3.10 7.04
N ARG A 216 3.72 -2.02 6.29
CA ARG A 216 2.79 -1.48 5.28
C ARG A 216 2.32 -2.55 4.29
N PHE A 217 3.20 -3.49 3.98
CA PHE A 217 2.92 -4.61 3.10
C PHE A 217 2.43 -5.83 3.88
N TRP A 218 1.62 -5.63 4.93
CA TRP A 218 1.00 -6.73 5.68
C TRP A 218 0.25 -7.70 4.76
N TRP A 219 -0.25 -7.22 3.63
CA TRP A 219 -0.93 -8.01 2.62
C TRP A 219 -0.01 -8.77 1.66
N ALA A 220 1.29 -8.49 1.64
CA ALA A 220 2.27 -9.07 0.72
C ALA A 220 2.75 -10.46 1.16
N ILE A 221 1.81 -11.34 1.47
CA ILE A 221 2.08 -12.75 1.78
C ILE A 221 2.73 -13.45 0.57
N PRO A 222 3.32 -14.65 0.72
CA PRO A 222 4.11 -15.26 -0.35
C PRO A 222 3.38 -15.41 -1.69
N SER A 223 2.08 -15.72 -1.70
CA SER A 223 1.30 -15.79 -2.95
C SER A 223 1.23 -14.46 -3.70
N VAL A 224 1.13 -13.34 -2.98
CA VAL A 224 1.19 -11.99 -3.56
C VAL A 224 2.61 -11.66 -4.00
N ALA A 225 3.59 -11.90 -3.13
CA ALA A 225 4.95 -11.44 -3.35
C ALA A 225 5.75 -12.29 -4.38
N ASN A 226 5.30 -13.51 -4.64
CA ASN A 226 5.83 -14.36 -5.72
C ASN A 226 5.25 -14.02 -7.10
N ASP A 227 4.27 -13.09 -7.19
CA ASP A 227 3.80 -12.58 -8.48
C ASP A 227 4.92 -11.79 -9.16
N GLU A 228 5.15 -12.03 -10.45
CA GLU A 228 6.17 -11.37 -11.26
C GLU A 228 6.04 -9.83 -11.31
N ASN A 229 4.86 -9.29 -11.00
CA ASN A 229 4.58 -7.84 -11.01
C ASN A 229 4.69 -7.22 -9.63
N TYR A 230 4.95 -8.02 -8.60
CA TYR A 230 5.13 -7.49 -7.26
C TYR A 230 6.45 -6.71 -7.18
N PRO A 231 6.41 -5.40 -6.85
CA PRO A 231 7.60 -4.57 -6.98
C PRO A 231 8.53 -4.64 -5.75
N PHE A 232 8.12 -5.25 -4.63
CA PHE A 232 8.89 -5.22 -3.37
C PHE A 232 9.53 -6.56 -3.00
N ARG A 233 10.44 -6.57 -2.01
CA ARG A 233 11.24 -7.75 -1.65
C ARG A 233 10.64 -8.58 -0.52
N LEU A 234 10.70 -9.92 -0.59
CA LEU A 234 10.49 -10.78 0.59
C LEU A 234 11.74 -10.84 1.49
N ILE A 235 11.53 -11.09 2.78
CA ILE A 235 12.64 -11.34 3.71
C ILE A 235 13.10 -12.80 3.53
N PRO A 236 14.37 -13.05 3.15
CA PRO A 236 14.87 -14.41 3.05
C PRO A 236 14.93 -15.07 4.43
N LYS A 237 14.72 -16.39 4.49
CA LYS A 237 14.93 -17.17 5.71
C LYS A 237 16.41 -17.08 6.10
N MET A 238 16.73 -16.52 7.27
CA MET A 238 18.08 -16.62 7.81
C MET A 238 18.38 -18.10 8.06
N ARG A 239 19.49 -18.57 7.49
CA ARG A 239 20.01 -19.93 7.71
C ARG A 239 20.69 -20.03 9.07
#